data_AF-A0A3A9GDH7-F1
#
_entry.id   AF-A0A3A9GDH7-F1
#
_cell.length_a   1.000
_cell.length_b   1.000
_cell.length_c   1.000
_cell.angle_alpha   90.00
_cell.angle_beta   90.00
_cell.angle_gamma   90.00
#
_symmetry.space_group_name_H-M   'P 1'
#
loop_
_entity.id
_entity.type
_entity.pdbx_description
1 polymer ?
#
loop_
_entity_poly.entity_id
_entity_poly.type
_entity_poly.pdbx_seq_one_letter_code
_entity_poly.pdbx_strand_id
1 'polypeptide(L)'
;MKEKTMTLVSFIMMFVPWTILPLRSFSWALESPAAEIMISAYALFMIFSGVFSIMCYGKKKIQNTIMKICVVVNGMYAVFGAAAFGMMILPNIVS
;
A
#
# COMPACT_ATOMS: atom_id res chain seq x y z
N MET A 1 10.91 0.38 23.18
CA MET A 1 11.66 0.67 21.93
C MET A 1 10.98 0.05 20.71
N LYS A 2 10.76 -1.28 20.69
CA LYS A 2 10.17 -2.03 19.56
C LYS A 2 8.86 -1.45 19.03
N GLU A 3 7.93 -1.05 19.91
CA GLU A 3 6.62 -0.50 19.51
C GLU A 3 6.73 0.85 18.78
N LYS A 4 7.65 1.71 19.21
CA LYS A 4 7.93 3.00 18.55
C LYS A 4 8.50 2.76 17.15
N THR A 5 9.42 1.80 17.01
CA THR A 5 9.98 1.42 15.71
C THR A 5 8.90 0.89 14.76
N MET A 6 8.00 0.01 15.24
CA MET A 6 6.93 -0.53 14.40
C MET A 6 5.90 0.52 13.98
N THR A 7 5.60 1.46 14.87
CA THR A 7 4.74 2.61 14.57
C THR A 7 5.39 3.53 13.54
N LEU A 8 6.70 3.81 13.70
CA LEU A 8 7.48 4.62 12.76
C LEU A 8 7.54 3.97 11.37
N VAL A 9 7.78 2.66 11.31
CA VAL A 9 7.77 1.92 10.03
C VAL A 9 6.39 2.01 9.36
N SER A 10 5.31 1.80 10.10
CA SER A 10 3.94 1.89 9.56
C SER A 10 3.59 3.32 9.09
N PHE A 11 4.15 4.33 9.76
CA PHE A 11 4.00 5.73 9.38
C PHE A 11 4.79 6.05 8.10
N ILE A 12 6.03 5.59 7.96
CA ILE A 12 6.83 5.77 6.73
C ILE A 12 6.17 5.07 5.54
N MET A 13 5.61 3.87 5.75
CA MET A 13 4.88 3.14 4.71
C MET A 13 3.70 3.92 4.11
N MET A 14 3.13 4.88 4.85
CA MET A 14 2.03 5.73 4.36
C MET A 14 2.44 6.65 3.20
N PHE A 15 3.73 7.04 3.13
CA PHE A 15 4.23 7.94 2.10
C PHE A 15 4.60 7.22 0.81
N VAL A 16 4.87 5.91 0.88
CA VAL A 16 5.28 5.13 -0.29
C VAL A 16 4.21 5.15 -1.38
N PRO A 17 2.90 4.92 -1.13
CA PRO A 17 1.88 5.00 -2.18
C PRO A 17 1.85 6.33 -2.92
N TRP A 18 2.22 7.45 -2.28
CA TRP A 18 2.22 8.77 -2.90
C TRP A 18 3.35 8.98 -3.90
N THR A 19 4.42 8.18 -3.84
CA THR A 19 5.53 8.28 -4.81
C THR A 19 5.16 7.79 -6.20
N ILE A 20 4.04 7.07 -6.36
CA ILE A 20 3.56 6.64 -7.68
C ILE A 20 3.16 7.83 -8.57
N LEU A 21 2.65 8.92 -7.97
CA LEU A 21 2.17 10.10 -8.71
C LEU A 21 3.31 10.81 -9.48
N PRO A 22 4.44 11.19 -8.85
CA PRO A 22 5.56 11.75 -9.59
C PRO A 22 6.19 10.73 -10.54
N LEU A 23 6.24 9.44 -10.17
CA LEU A 23 6.80 8.41 -11.06
C LEU A 23 6.00 8.25 -12.36
N ARG A 24 4.66 8.38 -12.33
CA ARG A 24 3.84 8.35 -13.54
C ARG A 24 3.93 9.62 -14.40
N SER A 25 4.67 10.64 -13.97
CA SER A 25 4.93 11.81 -14.82
C SER A 25 5.96 11.52 -15.92
N PHE A 26 6.70 10.41 -15.81
CA PHE A 26 7.66 10.00 -16.83
C PHE A 26 7.03 9.13 -17.90
N SER A 27 7.36 9.41 -19.17
CA SER A 27 6.82 8.71 -20.34
C SER A 27 7.08 7.20 -20.30
N TRP A 28 8.28 6.78 -19.86
CA TRP A 28 8.66 5.37 -19.76
C TRP A 28 7.84 4.61 -18.70
N ALA A 29 7.35 5.29 -17.67
CA ALA A 29 6.57 4.68 -16.59
C ALA A 29 5.08 4.52 -16.96
N LEU A 30 4.66 5.11 -18.07
CA LEU A 30 3.33 4.98 -18.67
C LEU A 30 3.29 3.90 -19.76
N GLU A 31 4.44 3.51 -20.30
CA GLU A 31 4.55 2.52 -21.36
C GLU A 31 4.44 1.09 -20.82
N SER A 32 3.76 0.21 -21.57
CA SER A 32 3.73 -1.22 -21.24
C SER A 32 5.06 -1.86 -21.66
N PRO A 33 5.68 -2.73 -20.83
CA PRO A 33 5.16 -3.38 -19.61
C PRO A 33 5.48 -2.67 -18.29
N ALA A 34 6.26 -1.58 -18.32
CA ALA A 34 6.73 -0.91 -17.11
C ALA A 34 5.58 -0.37 -16.24
N ALA A 35 4.53 0.18 -16.86
CA ALA A 35 3.35 0.69 -16.16
C ALA A 35 2.62 -0.40 -15.35
N GLU A 36 2.47 -1.59 -15.93
CA GLU A 36 1.80 -2.74 -15.32
C GLU A 36 2.59 -3.31 -14.14
N ILE A 37 3.89 -3.47 -14.30
CA ILE A 37 4.79 -3.93 -13.24
C ILE A 37 4.80 -2.94 -12.08
N MET A 38 4.84 -1.64 -12.39
CA MET A 38 4.82 -0.60 -11.37
C MET A 38 3.50 -0.60 -10.60
N ILE A 39 2.35 -0.57 -11.28
CA ILE A 39 1.04 -0.56 -10.61
C ILE A 39 0.85 -1.81 -9.75
N SER A 40 1.21 -2.99 -10.27
CA SER A 40 1.10 -4.25 -9.51
C SER A 40 2.02 -4.28 -8.29
N ALA A 41 3.27 -3.83 -8.41
CA ALA A 41 4.19 -3.73 -7.27
C ALA A 41 3.68 -2.77 -6.18
N TYR A 42 3.17 -1.60 -6.58
CA TYR A 42 2.57 -0.65 -5.64
C TYR A 42 1.28 -1.19 -5.01
N ALA A 43 0.44 -1.90 -5.78
CA ALA A 43 -0.77 -2.54 -5.27
C ALA A 43 -0.46 -3.60 -4.20
N LEU A 44 0.52 -4.47 -4.46
CA LEU A 44 0.99 -5.45 -3.48
C LEU A 44 1.56 -4.79 -2.22
N PHE A 45 2.34 -3.72 -2.38
CA PHE A 45 2.87 -2.96 -1.25
C PHE A 45 1.77 -2.32 -0.41
N MET A 46 0.75 -1.73 -1.05
CA MET A 46 -0.40 -1.15 -0.38
C MET A 46 -1.16 -2.19 0.45
N ILE A 47 -1.44 -3.37 -0.12
CA ILE A 47 -2.09 -4.48 0.58
C ILE A 47 -1.23 -4.94 1.77
N PHE A 48 0.07 -5.16 1.54
CA PHE A 48 1.00 -5.57 2.59
C PHE A 48 1.05 -4.56 3.75
N SER A 49 1.11 -3.26 3.44
CA SER A 49 1.16 -2.19 4.43
C SER A 49 -0.09 -2.14 5.33
N GLY A 50 -1.27 -2.36 4.75
CA GLY A 50 -2.53 -2.42 5.49
C GLY A 50 -2.59 -3.64 6.41
N VAL A 51 -2.26 -4.82 5.89
CA VAL A 51 -2.21 -6.07 6.68
C VAL A 51 -1.20 -5.95 7.83
N PHE A 52 0.00 -5.42 7.55
CA PHE A 52 1.03 -5.19 8.55
C PHE A 52 0.56 -4.23 9.65
N SER A 53 -0.11 -3.13 9.28
CA SER A 53 -0.63 -2.14 10.22
C SER A 53 -1.72 -2.74 11.13
N ILE A 54 -2.66 -3.49 10.55
CA ILE A 54 -3.71 -4.19 11.30
C ILE A 54 -3.09 -5.23 12.26
N MET A 55 -2.09 -5.98 11.81
CA MET A 55 -1.41 -6.98 12.64
C MET A 55 -0.69 -6.33 13.84
N CYS A 56 -0.04 -5.18 13.63
CA CYS A 56 0.62 -4.43 14.69
C CYS A 56 -0.37 -3.90 15.72
N TYR A 57 -1.55 -3.44 15.28
CA TYR A 57 -2.60 -2.94 16.16
C TYR A 57 -3.29 -4.07 16.96
N GLY A 58 -3.70 -5.14 16.27
CA GLY A 58 -4.46 -6.23 16.87
C GLY A 58 -3.60 -7.23 17.64
N LYS A 59 -2.60 -7.83 16.99
CA LYS A 59 -1.80 -8.92 17.60
C LYS A 59 -0.73 -8.40 18.56
N LYS A 60 -0.10 -7.26 18.25
CA LYS A 60 0.94 -6.67 19.10
C LYS A 60 0.43 -5.62 20.09
N LYS A 61 -0.89 -5.36 20.10
CA LYS A 61 -1.58 -4.41 21.00
C LYS A 61 -0.95 -3.01 21.04
N ILE A 62 -0.34 -2.58 19.94
CA ILE A 62 0.27 -1.24 19.83
C ILE A 62 -0.85 -0.24 19.55
N GLN A 63 -1.46 0.34 20.60
CA GLN A 63 -2.69 1.15 20.50
C GLN A 63 -2.47 2.66 20.61
N ASN A 64 -1.28 3.15 20.24
CA ASN A 64 -0.97 4.58 20.24
C ASN A 64 -1.78 5.34 19.18
N THR A 65 -2.01 6.65 19.39
CA THR A 65 -2.79 7.50 18.47
C THR A 65 -2.26 7.47 17.03
N ILE A 66 -0.93 7.53 16.86
CA ILE A 66 -0.28 7.44 15.52
C ILE A 66 -0.59 6.09 14.86
N MET A 67 -0.53 5.00 15.62
CA MET A 67 -0.81 3.66 15.08
C MET A 67 -2.27 3.52 14.63
N LYS A 68 -3.22 4.12 15.37
CA LYS A 68 -4.64 4.15 14.96
C LYS A 68 -4.80 4.85 13.60
N ILE A 69 -4.15 6.00 13.42
CA ILE A 69 -4.15 6.72 12.14
C ILE A 69 -3.53 5.86 11.03
N CYS A 70 -2.39 5.22 11.29
CA CYS A 70 -1.74 4.34 10.32
C CYS A 70 -2.63 3.16 9.90
N VAL A 71 -3.37 2.55 10.83
CA VAL A 71 -4.30 1.46 10.51
C VAL A 71 -5.43 1.92 9.60
N VAL A 72 -6.03 3.07 9.89
CA VAL A 72 -7.12 3.62 9.07
C VAL A 72 -6.60 3.92 7.66
N VAL A 73 -5.51 4.66 7.55
CA VAL A 73 -4.98 5.10 6.25
C VAL A 73 -4.40 3.94 5.43
N ASN A 74 -3.51 3.12 6.01
CA ASN A 74 -2.97 1.96 5.29
C ASN A 74 -4.05 0.91 5.01
N GLY A 75 -5.12 0.85 5.83
CA GLY A 75 -6.30 0.06 5.57
C GLY A 75 -7.05 0.52 4.32
N MET A 76 -7.27 1.83 4.16
CA MET A 76 -7.83 2.38 2.91
C MET A 76 -6.92 2.05 1.73
N TYR A 77 -5.61 2.23 1.86
CA TYR A 77 -4.67 1.88 0.79
C TYR A 77 -4.73 0.41 0.41
N ALA A 78 -4.88 -0.51 1.36
CA ALA A 78 -5.04 -1.92 1.06
C ALA A 78 -6.31 -2.20 0.23
N VAL A 79 -7.43 -1.54 0.54
CA VAL A 79 -8.67 -1.67 -0.26
C VAL A 79 -8.46 -1.12 -1.67
N PHE A 80 -7.85 0.07 -1.80
CA PHE A 80 -7.52 0.66 -3.10
C PHE A 80 -6.55 -0.21 -3.91
N GLY A 81 -5.52 -0.76 -3.27
CA GLY A 81 -4.56 -1.68 -3.89
C GLY A 81 -5.23 -2.96 -4.38
N ALA A 82 -6.11 -3.55 -3.58
CA ALA A 82 -6.88 -4.74 -3.98
C ALA A 82 -7.82 -4.44 -5.16
N ALA A 83 -8.51 -3.30 -5.15
CA ALA A 83 -9.37 -2.88 -6.26
C ALA A 83 -8.57 -2.62 -7.55
N ALA A 84 -7.43 -1.94 -7.45
CA ALA A 84 -6.53 -1.69 -8.58
C ALA A 84 -6.00 -3.01 -9.19
N PHE A 85 -5.59 -3.94 -8.33
CA PHE A 85 -5.15 -5.27 -8.75
C PHE A 85 -6.28 -6.08 -9.40
N GLY A 86 -7.48 -6.02 -8.84
CA GLY A 86 -8.68 -6.66 -9.41
C GLY A 86 -9.01 -6.11 -10.80
N MET A 87 -9.00 -4.78 -10.98
CA MET A 87 -9.26 -4.16 -12.29
C MET A 87 -8.19 -4.49 -13.34
N MET A 88 -6.95 -4.77 -12.94
CA MET A 88 -5.89 -5.18 -13.86
C MET A 88 -6.06 -6.63 -14.32
N ILE A 89 -6.53 -7.51 -13.43
CA ILE A 89 -6.64 -8.95 -13.69
C ILE A 89 -7.98 -9.33 -14.34
N LEU A 90 -9.09 -8.71 -13.93
CA LEU A 90 -10.43 -8.97 -14.45
C LEU A 90 -10.52 -9.01 -15.99
N PRO A 91 -9.97 -8.03 -16.75
CA PRO A 91 -10.03 -8.07 -18.20
C PRO A 91 -9.23 -9.22 -18.82
N ASN A 92 -8.19 -9.75 -18.15
CA ASN A 92 -7.43 -10.90 -18.62
C ASN A 92 -8.08 -12.27 -18.30
N ILE A 93 -9.06 -12.30 -17.39
CA ILE A 93 -9.79 -13.54 -17.01
C ILE A 93 -11.09 -13.69 -17.82
N VAL A 94 -11.71 -12.57 -18.22
CA VAL A 94 -13.02 -12.55 -18.90
C VAL A 94 -12.90 -12.50 -20.43
N SER A 95 -11.70 -12.22 -20.98
CA SER A 95 -11.40 -12.26 -22.43
C SER A 95 -11.00 -13.66 -22.90
#